data_AF-A0A959RW62-F1
#
_entry.id   AF-A0A959RW62-F1
#
_cell.length_a   1.000
_cell.length_b   1.000
_cell.length_c   1.000
_cell.angle_alpha   90.00
_cell.angle_beta   90.00
_cell.angle_gamma   90.00
#
_symmetry.space_group_name_H-M   'P 1'
#
loop_
_entity.id
_entity.type
_entity.pdbx_description
1 polymer ?
#
loop_
_entity_poly.entity_id
_entity_poly.type
_entity_poly.pdbx_seq_one_letter_code
_entity_poly.pdbx_strand_id
1 'polypeptide(L)'
;NNVIALCDALQELGEYSEAKLKYEELLIKKSISEENLFNIYKQIGNLSVRDGDLEAAEEYYNKAFSIDSKSDTLLVNFGTLEMQRGDYEKALIRFREAIEINKSNAKAWIGLGMIHRKYGDHELSIANIVCALDLEPENKTALKLYSDWSVHSSCIQSACERLEAYLEKNDQDVEFILIYAKLNFILGKIDKAKLEAEKAFSLEPENIDTLEFINIVNKKI
;
A
#
# COMPACT_ATOMS: atom_id res chain seq x y z
N ASN A 1 16.71 -11.37 21.01
CA ASN A 1 15.39 -10.69 21.04
C ASN A 1 15.43 -9.18 21.18
N ASN A 2 16.48 -8.52 21.69
CA ASN A 2 16.48 -7.05 21.85
C ASN A 2 16.80 -6.24 20.56
N VAL A 3 17.58 -6.81 19.64
CA VAL A 3 18.06 -6.06 18.46
C VAL A 3 17.05 -6.01 17.32
N ILE A 4 16.22 -7.04 17.11
CA ILE A 4 15.15 -7.02 16.09
C ILE A 4 14.13 -5.92 16.45
N ALA A 5 13.68 -5.88 17.71
CA ALA A 5 12.79 -4.82 18.20
C ALA A 5 13.41 -3.42 18.06
N LEU A 6 14.72 -3.29 18.26
CA LEU A 6 15.43 -2.04 17.99
C LEU A 6 15.39 -1.68 16.49
N CYS A 7 15.63 -2.64 15.59
CA CYS A 7 15.53 -2.38 14.15
C CYS A 7 14.10 -1.98 13.73
N ASP A 8 13.07 -2.55 14.35
CA ASP A 8 11.69 -2.18 14.09
C ASP A 8 11.41 -0.75 14.57
N ALA A 9 11.85 -0.39 15.78
CA ALA A 9 11.75 0.97 16.29
C ALA A 9 12.52 1.99 15.42
N LEU A 10 13.73 1.65 14.96
CA LEU A 10 14.50 2.49 14.03
C LEU A 10 13.74 2.72 12.72
N GLN A 11 13.06 1.70 12.20
CA GLN A 11 12.22 1.86 11.01
C GLN A 11 11.00 2.77 11.27
N GLU A 12 10.37 2.67 12.43
CA GLU A 12 9.28 3.58 12.82
C GLU A 12 9.76 5.04 12.92
N LEU A 13 11.00 5.26 13.34
CA LEU A 13 11.64 6.58 13.41
C LEU A 13 12.15 7.08 12.05
N GLY A 14 12.10 6.27 11.00
CA GLY A 14 12.67 6.60 9.68
C GLY A 14 14.20 6.47 9.60
N GLU A 15 14.84 5.89 10.63
CA GLU A 15 16.28 5.66 10.73
C GLU A 15 16.69 4.36 10.03
N TYR A 16 16.42 4.39 8.74
CA TYR A 16 16.45 3.29 7.80
C TYR A 16 17.81 2.69 7.50
N SER A 17 18.81 3.54 7.31
CA SER A 17 20.20 3.10 7.11
C SER A 17 20.75 2.45 8.39
N GLU A 18 20.41 3.00 9.56
CA GLU A 18 20.84 2.43 10.83
C GLU A 18 20.16 1.07 11.09
N ALA A 19 18.86 0.96 10.83
CA ALA A 19 18.16 -0.32 10.91
C ALA A 19 18.82 -1.41 10.04
N LYS A 20 19.22 -1.05 8.80
CA LYS A 20 19.91 -1.98 7.88
C LYS A 20 21.25 -2.44 8.46
N LEU A 21 22.06 -1.51 8.95
CA LEU A 21 23.35 -1.83 9.59
C LEU A 21 23.17 -2.75 10.81
N LYS A 22 22.15 -2.51 11.65
CA LYS A 22 21.86 -3.38 12.80
C LYS A 22 21.42 -4.79 12.39
N TYR A 23 20.67 -4.93 11.30
CA TYR A 23 20.37 -6.24 10.73
C TYR A 23 21.62 -6.96 10.19
N GLU A 24 22.53 -6.25 9.53
CA GLU A 24 23.80 -6.82 9.04
C GLU A 24 24.74 -7.23 10.20
N GLU A 25 24.83 -6.43 11.26
CA GLU A 25 25.54 -6.78 12.50
C GLU A 25 25.00 -8.07 13.14
N LEU A 26 23.69 -8.32 13.03
CA LEU A 26 23.09 -9.55 13.53
C LEU A 26 23.59 -10.76 12.77
N LEU A 27 23.71 -10.69 11.44
CA LEU A 27 24.16 -11.80 10.58
C LEU A 27 25.56 -12.32 10.92
N ILE A 28 26.41 -11.49 11.53
CA ILE A 28 27.77 -11.86 11.93
C ILE A 28 27.78 -12.75 13.19
N LYS A 29 26.68 -12.80 13.96
CA LYS A 29 26.60 -13.55 15.22
C LYS A 29 26.34 -15.03 14.97
N LYS A 30 27.12 -15.90 15.63
CA LYS A 30 27.20 -17.35 15.38
C LYS A 30 25.94 -18.18 15.71
N SER A 31 24.89 -17.60 16.26
CA SER A 31 23.73 -18.33 16.81
C SER A 31 22.40 -17.63 16.47
N ILE A 32 22.02 -17.69 15.19
CA ILE A 32 20.73 -17.18 14.70
C ILE A 32 19.91 -18.41 14.25
N SER A 33 18.66 -18.52 14.68
CA SER A 33 17.76 -19.55 14.17
C SER A 33 17.42 -19.28 12.71
N GLU A 34 17.09 -20.33 11.94
CA GLU A 34 16.69 -20.19 10.52
C GLU A 34 15.51 -19.22 10.33
N GLU A 35 14.52 -19.27 11.22
CA GLU A 35 13.38 -18.33 11.22
C GLU A 35 13.82 -16.87 11.38
N ASN A 36 14.74 -16.60 12.31
CA ASN A 36 15.28 -15.26 12.48
C ASN A 36 16.14 -14.85 11.29
N LEU A 37 16.87 -15.79 10.70
CA LEU A 37 17.70 -15.54 9.52
C LEU A 37 16.86 -15.18 8.29
N PHE A 38 15.75 -15.91 8.07
CA PHE A 38 14.75 -15.59 7.06
C PHE A 38 14.21 -14.16 7.24
N ASN A 39 13.78 -13.83 8.46
CA ASN A 39 13.23 -12.50 8.74
C ASN A 39 14.28 -11.41 8.55
N ILE A 40 15.52 -11.60 9.01
CA ILE A 40 16.61 -10.64 8.82
C ILE A 40 16.89 -10.41 7.34
N TYR A 41 17.04 -11.47 6.55
CA TYR A 41 17.28 -11.35 5.10
C TYR A 41 16.13 -10.65 4.39
N LYS A 42 14.88 -11.03 4.70
CA LYS A 42 13.70 -10.34 4.17
C LYS A 42 13.70 -8.85 4.51
N GLN A 43 14.02 -8.48 5.76
CA GLN A 43 14.03 -7.07 6.16
C GLN A 43 15.17 -6.28 5.52
N ILE A 44 16.39 -6.81 5.43
CA ILE A 44 17.47 -6.14 4.70
C ILE A 44 17.09 -5.95 3.23
N GLY A 45 16.47 -6.96 2.60
CA GLY A 45 15.94 -6.83 1.24
C GLY A 45 14.93 -5.68 1.10
N ASN A 46 13.97 -5.57 2.04
CA ASN A 46 12.98 -4.48 2.05
C ASN A 46 13.63 -3.10 2.18
N LEU A 47 14.64 -2.98 3.04
CA LEU A 47 15.38 -1.74 3.25
C LEU A 47 16.18 -1.38 1.98
N SER A 48 16.80 -2.35 1.33
CA SER A 48 17.50 -2.15 0.05
C SER A 48 16.56 -1.72 -1.09
N VAL A 49 15.35 -2.30 -1.17
CA VAL A 49 14.30 -1.85 -2.10
C VAL A 49 13.99 -0.37 -1.88
N ARG A 50 13.86 0.07 -0.62
CA ARG A 50 13.59 1.48 -0.34
C ARG A 50 14.77 2.38 -0.67
N ASP A 51 16.00 1.92 -0.45
CA ASP A 51 17.22 2.64 -0.79
C ASP A 51 17.47 2.71 -2.32
N GLY A 52 16.68 1.96 -3.12
CA GLY A 52 16.83 1.86 -4.58
C GLY A 52 17.94 0.91 -5.02
N ASP A 53 18.56 0.20 -4.08
CA ASP A 53 19.58 -0.83 -4.34
C ASP A 53 18.89 -2.16 -4.68
N LEU A 54 18.44 -2.25 -5.93
CA LEU A 54 17.63 -3.37 -6.42
C LEU A 54 18.44 -4.66 -6.51
N GLU A 55 19.74 -4.57 -6.74
CA GLU A 55 20.66 -5.72 -6.76
C GLU A 55 20.81 -6.32 -5.36
N ALA A 56 21.09 -5.50 -4.34
CA ALA A 56 21.17 -5.99 -2.96
C ALA A 56 19.83 -6.54 -2.48
N ALA A 57 18.71 -5.89 -2.85
CA ALA A 57 17.37 -6.38 -2.53
C ALA A 57 17.15 -7.82 -3.03
N GLU A 58 17.48 -8.08 -4.30
CA GLU A 58 17.36 -9.42 -4.87
C GLU A 58 18.28 -10.44 -4.18
N GLU A 59 19.53 -10.06 -3.90
CA GLU A 59 20.47 -10.94 -3.21
C GLU A 59 19.91 -11.40 -1.86
N TYR A 60 19.42 -10.46 -1.05
CA TYR A 60 18.87 -10.76 0.27
C TYR A 60 17.53 -11.48 0.20
N TYR A 61 16.65 -11.16 -0.75
CA TYR A 61 15.44 -11.94 -0.95
C TYR A 61 15.73 -13.37 -1.41
N ASN A 62 16.73 -13.60 -2.25
CA ASN A 62 17.15 -14.96 -2.63
C ASN A 62 17.70 -15.75 -1.43
N LYS A 63 18.43 -15.09 -0.52
CA LYS A 63 18.86 -15.67 0.76
C LYS A 63 17.69 -16.00 1.68
N ALA A 64 16.64 -15.17 1.71
CA ALA A 64 15.41 -15.49 2.45
C ALA A 64 14.65 -16.66 1.79
N PHE A 65 14.57 -16.67 0.45
CA PHE A 65 13.85 -17.68 -0.32
C PHE A 65 14.46 -19.07 -0.18
N SER A 66 15.78 -19.18 0.00
CA SER A 66 16.44 -20.46 0.24
C SER A 66 16.10 -21.08 1.60
N ILE A 67 15.61 -20.28 2.55
CA ILE A 67 15.14 -20.72 3.87
C ILE A 67 13.65 -21.08 3.81
N ASP A 68 12.82 -20.16 3.30
CA ASP A 68 11.39 -20.39 3.10
C ASP A 68 10.93 -19.83 1.75
N SER A 69 10.79 -20.73 0.79
CA SER A 69 10.29 -20.43 -0.56
C SER A 69 8.77 -20.30 -0.62
N LYS A 70 8.05 -20.63 0.47
CA LYS A 70 6.59 -20.61 0.55
C LYS A 70 6.06 -19.45 1.39
N SER A 71 6.86 -18.42 1.60
CA SER A 71 6.37 -17.19 2.24
C SER A 71 5.67 -16.28 1.21
N ASP A 72 4.36 -16.14 1.35
CA ASP A 72 3.55 -15.19 0.58
C ASP A 72 4.07 -13.75 0.74
N THR A 73 4.50 -13.36 1.95
CA THR A 73 5.07 -12.02 2.19
C THR A 73 6.37 -11.78 1.42
N LEU A 74 7.25 -12.79 1.33
CA LEU A 74 8.48 -12.67 0.56
C LEU A 74 8.20 -12.60 -0.94
N LEU A 75 7.24 -13.39 -1.44
CA LEU A 75 6.82 -13.36 -2.84
C LEU A 75 6.19 -12.01 -3.23
N VAL A 76 5.38 -11.41 -2.35
CA VAL A 76 4.91 -10.03 -2.53
C VAL A 76 6.08 -9.06 -2.65
N ASN A 77 7.10 -9.20 -1.80
CA ASN A 77 8.27 -8.31 -1.81
C ASN A 77 9.11 -8.47 -3.09
N PHE A 78 9.28 -9.71 -3.60
CA PHE A 78 9.85 -9.96 -4.92
C PHE A 78 9.00 -9.33 -6.02
N GLY A 79 7.67 -9.47 -5.96
CA GLY A 79 6.77 -8.84 -6.92
C GLY A 79 6.93 -7.32 -6.96
N THR A 80 7.03 -6.68 -5.80
CA THR A 80 7.31 -5.23 -5.69
C THR A 80 8.67 -4.86 -6.26
N LEU A 81 9.71 -5.63 -5.98
CA LEU A 81 11.05 -5.42 -6.55
C LEU A 81 11.03 -5.49 -8.09
N GLU A 82 10.38 -6.50 -8.66
CA GLU A 82 10.27 -6.65 -10.11
C GLU A 82 9.43 -5.52 -10.75
N MET A 83 8.37 -5.05 -10.07
CA MET A 83 7.65 -3.84 -10.50
C MET A 83 8.54 -2.61 -10.56
N GLN A 84 9.42 -2.40 -9.56
CA GLN A 84 10.35 -1.26 -9.55
C GLN A 84 11.39 -1.36 -10.67
N ARG A 85 11.79 -2.58 -11.06
CA ARG A 85 12.64 -2.83 -12.24
C ARG A 85 11.91 -2.65 -13.57
N GLY A 86 10.58 -2.55 -13.54
CA GLY A 86 9.74 -2.51 -14.73
C GLY A 86 9.48 -3.88 -15.37
N ASP A 87 9.86 -4.98 -14.71
CA ASP A 87 9.57 -6.35 -15.15
C ASP A 87 8.20 -6.80 -14.62
N TYR A 88 7.15 -6.25 -15.23
CA TYR A 88 5.77 -6.49 -14.81
C TYR A 88 5.33 -7.95 -15.00
N GLU A 89 5.92 -8.68 -15.94
CA GLU A 89 5.64 -10.10 -16.16
C GLU A 89 6.13 -10.96 -14.99
N LYS A 90 7.38 -10.75 -14.54
CA LYS A 90 7.87 -11.44 -13.36
C LYS A 90 7.08 -11.04 -12.11
N ALA A 91 6.76 -9.75 -11.96
CA ALA A 91 5.96 -9.30 -10.83
C ALA A 91 4.58 -9.99 -10.79
N LEU A 92 3.93 -10.14 -11.95
CA LEU A 92 2.64 -10.82 -12.08
C LEU A 92 2.72 -12.27 -11.59
N ILE A 93 3.77 -12.99 -11.97
CA ILE A 93 4.01 -14.37 -11.52
C ILE A 93 4.16 -14.40 -10.00
N ARG A 94 4.99 -13.52 -9.42
CA ARG A 94 5.23 -13.50 -7.97
C ARG A 94 3.99 -13.19 -7.14
N PHE A 95 3.16 -12.24 -7.57
CA PHE A 95 1.90 -11.98 -6.87
C PHE A 95 0.90 -13.12 -6.99
N ARG A 96 0.84 -13.83 -8.14
CA ARG A 96 0.01 -15.03 -8.29
C ARG A 96 0.47 -16.15 -7.37
N GLU A 97 1.77 -16.43 -7.33
CA GLU A 97 2.36 -17.42 -6.41
C GLU A 97 2.02 -17.07 -4.94
N ALA A 98 2.11 -15.79 -4.56
CA ALA A 98 1.73 -15.34 -3.21
C ALA A 98 0.25 -15.61 -2.89
N ILE A 99 -0.67 -15.37 -3.85
CA ILE A 99 -2.10 -15.64 -3.70
C ILE A 99 -2.41 -17.13 -3.65
N GLU A 100 -1.69 -17.96 -4.43
CA GLU A 100 -1.85 -19.41 -4.39
C GLU A 100 -1.49 -19.98 -3.01
N ILE A 101 -0.47 -19.42 -2.37
CA ILE A 101 -0.05 -19.77 -1.01
C ILE A 101 -1.04 -19.22 0.03
N ASN A 102 -1.38 -17.93 -0.09
CA ASN A 102 -2.25 -17.24 0.84
C ASN A 102 -3.23 -16.31 0.09
N LYS A 103 -4.44 -16.82 -0.14
CA LYS A 103 -5.52 -16.07 -0.79
C LYS A 103 -5.95 -14.83 -0.02
N SER A 104 -5.64 -14.75 1.27
CA SER A 104 -5.98 -13.61 2.13
C SER A 104 -4.90 -12.52 2.16
N ASN A 105 -3.82 -12.63 1.37
CA ASN A 105 -2.81 -11.58 1.29
C ASN A 105 -3.29 -10.41 0.43
N ALA A 106 -3.85 -9.37 1.05
CA ALA A 106 -4.37 -8.20 0.36
C ALA A 106 -3.31 -7.45 -0.47
N LYS A 107 -2.05 -7.44 -0.03
CA LYS A 107 -0.94 -6.77 -0.78
C LYS A 107 -0.68 -7.44 -2.13
N ALA A 108 -0.79 -8.76 -2.21
CA ALA A 108 -0.65 -9.48 -3.47
C ALA A 108 -1.76 -9.11 -4.47
N TRP A 109 -3.00 -9.00 -3.98
CA TRP A 109 -4.14 -8.53 -4.79
C TRP A 109 -3.97 -7.08 -5.25
N ILE A 110 -3.47 -6.20 -4.38
CA ILE A 110 -3.11 -4.82 -4.76
C ILE A 110 -2.06 -4.82 -5.88
N GLY A 111 -1.01 -5.64 -5.74
CA GLY A 111 0.05 -5.79 -6.75
C GLY A 111 -0.50 -6.22 -8.12
N LEU A 112 -1.37 -7.24 -8.15
CA LEU A 112 -2.07 -7.63 -9.39
C LEU A 112 -2.94 -6.51 -9.96
N GLY A 113 -3.67 -5.80 -9.10
CA GLY A 113 -4.48 -4.65 -9.51
C GLY A 113 -3.66 -3.58 -10.21
N MET A 114 -2.49 -3.22 -9.66
CA MET A 114 -1.58 -2.25 -10.23
C MET A 114 -1.00 -2.71 -11.58
N ILE A 115 -0.63 -3.98 -11.71
CA ILE A 115 -0.12 -4.54 -12.97
C ILE A 115 -1.19 -4.54 -14.05
N HIS A 116 -2.41 -5.03 -13.74
CA HIS A 116 -3.50 -5.01 -14.70
C HIS A 116 -3.89 -3.59 -15.11
N ARG A 117 -3.84 -2.63 -14.18
CA ARG A 117 -4.01 -1.22 -14.50
C ARG A 117 -2.95 -0.74 -15.50
N LYS A 118 -1.69 -1.15 -15.32
CA LYS A 118 -0.58 -0.81 -16.21
C LYS A 118 -0.77 -1.37 -17.62
N TYR A 119 -1.34 -2.57 -17.75
CA TYR A 119 -1.66 -3.19 -19.03
C TYR A 119 -2.95 -2.69 -19.69
N GLY A 120 -3.69 -1.81 -19.03
CA GLY A 120 -4.96 -1.28 -19.54
C GLY A 120 -6.16 -2.18 -19.26
N ASP A 121 -5.99 -3.26 -18.49
CA ASP A 121 -7.06 -4.16 -18.07
C ASP A 121 -7.84 -3.52 -16.89
N HIS A 122 -8.55 -2.42 -17.15
CA HIS A 122 -9.20 -1.61 -16.12
C HIS A 122 -10.22 -2.41 -15.28
N GLU A 123 -11.03 -3.25 -15.91
CA GLU A 123 -12.01 -4.10 -15.21
C GLU A 123 -11.33 -5.07 -14.23
N LEU A 124 -10.26 -5.74 -14.68
CA LEU A 124 -9.50 -6.67 -13.86
C LEU A 124 -8.73 -5.96 -12.75
N SER A 125 -8.22 -4.74 -13.02
CA SER A 125 -7.58 -3.92 -11.99
C SER A 125 -8.53 -3.59 -10.84
N ILE A 126 -9.77 -3.19 -11.17
CA ILE A 126 -10.81 -2.89 -10.17
C ILE A 126 -11.19 -4.15 -9.41
N ALA A 127 -11.40 -5.27 -10.10
CA ALA A 127 -11.75 -6.54 -9.46
C ALA A 127 -10.71 -6.97 -8.42
N ASN A 128 -9.41 -6.89 -8.76
CA ASN A 128 -8.34 -7.22 -7.83
C ASN A 128 -8.27 -6.28 -6.61
N ILE A 129 -8.49 -4.97 -6.82
CA ILE A 129 -8.55 -4.01 -5.69
C ILE A 129 -9.77 -4.25 -4.81
N VAL A 130 -10.91 -4.62 -5.39
CA VAL A 130 -12.10 -5.02 -4.63
C VAL A 130 -11.80 -6.26 -3.78
N CYS A 131 -11.13 -7.27 -4.33
CA CYS A 131 -10.68 -8.43 -3.54
C CYS A 131 -9.77 -8.01 -2.37
N ALA A 132 -8.84 -7.09 -2.59
CA ALA A 132 -7.99 -6.57 -1.51
C ALA A 132 -8.81 -5.87 -0.41
N LEU A 133 -9.80 -5.06 -0.78
CA LEU A 133 -10.68 -4.34 0.16
C LEU A 133 -11.70 -5.24 0.84
N ASP A 134 -12.07 -6.37 0.25
CA ASP A 134 -12.92 -7.36 0.91
C ASP A 134 -12.15 -8.13 2.00
N LEU A 135 -10.83 -8.29 1.83
CA LEU A 135 -9.94 -8.87 2.82
C LEU A 135 -9.55 -7.87 3.92
N GLU A 136 -9.19 -6.65 3.52
CA GLU A 136 -8.77 -5.56 4.40
C GLU A 136 -9.55 -4.28 4.06
N PRO A 137 -10.76 -4.08 4.62
CA PRO A 137 -11.61 -2.93 4.30
C PRO A 137 -11.00 -1.56 4.60
N GLU A 138 -10.06 -1.51 5.55
CA GLU A 138 -9.38 -0.29 6.00
C GLU A 138 -8.00 -0.10 5.36
N ASN A 139 -7.66 -0.90 4.34
CA ASN A 139 -6.39 -0.77 3.63
C ASN A 139 -6.35 0.56 2.85
N LYS A 140 -5.67 1.56 3.42
CA LYS A 140 -5.53 2.91 2.86
C LYS A 140 -5.02 2.92 1.42
N THR A 141 -4.05 2.08 1.09
CA THR A 141 -3.51 2.01 -0.28
C THR A 141 -4.60 1.54 -1.24
N ALA A 142 -5.29 0.44 -0.92
CA ALA A 142 -6.36 -0.07 -1.76
C ALA A 142 -7.54 0.92 -1.87
N LEU A 143 -7.91 1.60 -0.78
CA LEU A 143 -8.97 2.62 -0.80
C LEU A 143 -8.61 3.79 -1.73
N LYS A 144 -7.36 4.27 -1.69
CA LYS A 144 -6.90 5.34 -2.58
C LYS A 144 -6.91 4.92 -4.04
N LEU A 145 -6.34 3.74 -4.33
CA LEU A 145 -6.36 3.18 -5.68
C LEU A 145 -7.78 2.97 -6.19
N TYR A 146 -8.67 2.43 -5.36
CA TYR A 146 -10.07 2.22 -5.74
C TYR A 146 -10.77 3.55 -6.01
N SER A 147 -10.59 4.54 -5.14
CA SER A 147 -11.19 5.87 -5.29
C SER A 147 -10.77 6.52 -6.61
N ASP A 148 -9.47 6.53 -6.90
CA ASP A 148 -8.92 7.08 -8.16
C ASP A 148 -9.40 6.30 -9.40
N TRP A 149 -9.33 4.97 -9.35
CA TRP A 149 -9.63 4.13 -10.51
C TRP A 149 -11.13 4.00 -10.79
N SER A 150 -11.98 4.17 -9.76
CA SER A 150 -13.44 4.11 -9.87
C SER A 150 -14.02 5.22 -10.75
N VAL A 151 -13.36 6.39 -10.79
CA VAL A 151 -13.76 7.55 -11.62
C VAL A 151 -13.86 7.17 -13.09
N HIS A 152 -12.98 6.28 -13.54
CA HIS A 152 -12.88 5.86 -14.93
C HIS A 152 -13.71 4.60 -15.25
N SER A 153 -14.27 3.94 -14.23
CA SER A 153 -14.85 2.59 -14.35
C SER A 153 -16.32 2.51 -13.94
N SER A 154 -17.01 3.65 -13.81
CA SER A 154 -18.41 3.76 -13.35
C SER A 154 -18.70 3.15 -11.97
N CYS A 155 -17.66 2.90 -11.15
CA CYS A 155 -17.79 2.33 -9.79
C CYS A 155 -17.74 3.39 -8.68
N ILE A 156 -17.90 4.67 -9.01
CA ILE A 156 -17.72 5.79 -8.06
C ILE A 156 -18.64 5.65 -6.84
N GLN A 157 -19.89 5.21 -7.06
CA GLN A 157 -20.85 5.01 -5.98
C GLN A 157 -20.38 3.96 -4.97
N SER A 158 -19.84 2.82 -5.44
CA SER A 158 -19.30 1.78 -4.55
C SER A 158 -18.00 2.22 -3.86
N ALA A 159 -17.18 3.05 -4.52
CA ALA A 159 -16.01 3.66 -3.86
C ALA A 159 -16.43 4.60 -2.72
N CYS A 160 -17.45 5.42 -2.94
CA CYS A 160 -18.03 6.26 -1.89
C CYS A 160 -18.55 5.42 -0.70
N GLU A 161 -19.22 4.30 -0.94
CA GLU A 161 -19.72 3.42 0.12
C GLU A 161 -18.58 2.84 0.97
N ARG A 162 -17.48 2.42 0.34
CA ARG A 162 -16.29 1.93 1.08
C ARG A 162 -15.61 3.05 1.88
N LEU A 163 -15.51 4.25 1.31
CA LEU A 163 -14.96 5.42 2.01
C LEU A 163 -15.82 5.83 3.20
N GLU A 164 -17.15 5.79 3.05
CA GLU A 164 -18.09 6.09 4.13
C GLU A 164 -17.88 5.11 5.31
N ALA A 165 -17.83 3.81 5.04
CA ALA A 165 -17.57 2.79 6.06
C ALA A 165 -16.17 2.95 6.72
N TYR A 166 -15.16 3.39 5.97
CA TYR A 166 -13.84 3.70 6.52
C TYR A 166 -13.87 4.93 7.45
N LEU A 167 -14.56 6.00 7.02
CA LEU A 167 -14.64 7.27 7.74
C LEU A 167 -15.56 7.22 8.97
N GLU A 168 -16.48 6.26 9.05
CA GLU A 168 -17.24 5.98 10.28
C GLU A 168 -16.32 5.66 11.47
N LYS A 169 -15.15 5.07 11.22
CA LYS A 169 -14.16 4.71 12.23
C LYS A 169 -12.98 5.67 12.31
N ASN A 170 -12.70 6.39 11.22
CA ASN A 170 -11.53 7.25 11.04
C ASN A 170 -11.97 8.67 10.67
N ASP A 171 -12.84 9.24 11.49
CA ASP A 171 -13.58 10.47 11.18
C ASP A 171 -12.74 11.75 11.18
N GLN A 172 -11.47 11.66 11.59
CA GLN A 172 -10.46 12.73 11.60
C GLN A 172 -9.45 12.60 10.43
N ASP A 173 -9.56 11.58 9.57
CA ASP A 173 -8.59 11.35 8.50
C ASP A 173 -8.82 12.29 7.31
N VAL A 174 -8.19 13.47 7.35
CA VAL A 174 -8.39 14.56 6.39
C VAL A 174 -8.13 14.15 4.94
N GLU A 175 -7.13 13.30 4.68
CA GLU A 175 -6.83 12.79 3.34
C GLU A 175 -8.06 12.05 2.77
N PHE A 176 -8.64 11.14 3.54
CA PHE A 176 -9.78 10.33 3.09
C PHE A 176 -11.10 11.10 3.10
N ILE A 177 -11.30 12.04 4.02
CA ILE A 177 -12.45 12.96 3.99
C ILE A 177 -12.41 13.77 2.69
N LEU A 178 -11.25 14.28 2.30
CA LEU A 178 -11.09 15.06 1.09
C LEU A 178 -11.30 14.21 -0.19
N ILE A 179 -10.77 12.99 -0.22
CA ILE A 179 -11.04 12.04 -1.31
C ILE A 179 -12.55 11.77 -1.43
N TYR A 180 -13.22 11.52 -0.31
CA TYR A 180 -14.66 11.26 -0.27
C TYR A 180 -15.48 12.48 -0.75
N ALA A 181 -15.10 13.69 -0.34
CA ALA A 181 -15.69 14.93 -0.78
C ALA A 181 -15.56 15.11 -2.31
N LYS A 182 -14.35 14.87 -2.86
CA LYS A 182 -14.06 14.93 -4.29
C LYS A 182 -14.90 13.93 -5.10
N LEU A 183 -15.05 12.69 -4.62
CA LEU A 183 -15.88 11.69 -5.31
C LEU A 183 -17.38 12.05 -5.28
N ASN A 184 -17.90 12.55 -4.15
CA ASN A 184 -19.28 13.02 -4.07
C ASN A 184 -19.55 14.21 -5.01
N PHE A 185 -18.56 15.09 -5.21
CA PHE A 185 -18.66 16.17 -6.18
C PHE A 185 -18.75 15.67 -7.62
N ILE A 186 -17.97 14.65 -7.97
CA ILE A 186 -18.03 13.99 -9.29
C ILE A 186 -19.38 13.31 -9.51
N LEU A 187 -19.96 12.69 -8.47
CA LEU A 187 -21.32 12.13 -8.51
C LEU A 187 -22.44 13.18 -8.59
N GLY A 188 -22.12 14.47 -8.54
CA GLY A 188 -23.11 15.55 -8.52
C GLY A 188 -23.82 15.73 -7.18
N LYS A 189 -23.38 15.06 -6.11
CA LYS A 189 -23.88 15.24 -4.75
C LYS A 189 -23.21 16.46 -4.09
N ILE A 190 -23.48 17.64 -4.64
CA ILE A 190 -22.76 18.88 -4.32
C ILE A 190 -22.87 19.25 -2.83
N ASP A 191 -24.06 19.13 -2.24
CA ASP A 191 -24.27 19.45 -0.82
C ASP A 191 -23.42 18.56 0.11
N LYS A 192 -23.37 17.25 -0.20
CA LYS A 192 -22.54 16.30 0.55
C LYS A 192 -21.05 16.60 0.35
N ALA A 193 -20.63 16.86 -0.89
CA ALA A 193 -19.25 17.24 -1.17
C ALA A 193 -18.81 18.49 -0.40
N LYS A 194 -19.68 19.50 -0.30
CA LYS A 194 -19.43 20.71 0.47
C LYS A 194 -19.29 20.43 1.96
N LEU A 195 -20.24 19.68 2.53
CA LEU A 195 -20.22 19.32 3.95
C LEU A 195 -18.90 18.62 4.33
N GLU A 196 -18.47 17.64 3.55
CA GLU A 196 -17.23 16.91 3.81
C GLU A 196 -15.98 17.79 3.60
N ALA A 197 -15.99 18.68 2.60
CA ALA A 197 -14.89 19.63 2.39
C ALA A 197 -14.76 20.62 3.56
N GLU A 198 -15.88 21.15 4.08
CA GLU A 198 -15.91 22.01 5.27
C GLU A 198 -15.44 21.27 6.51
N LYS A 199 -15.80 19.99 6.66
CA LYS A 199 -15.28 19.12 7.72
C LYS A 199 -13.76 18.98 7.63
N ALA A 200 -13.22 18.61 6.46
CA ALA A 200 -11.78 18.52 6.23
C ALA A 200 -11.06 19.83 6.58
N PHE A 201 -11.63 20.98 6.21
CA PHE A 201 -11.06 22.30 6.50
C PHE A 201 -11.09 22.64 7.98
N SER A 202 -12.15 22.25 8.70
CA SER A 202 -12.21 22.48 10.14
C SER A 202 -11.14 21.71 10.92
N LEU A 203 -10.69 20.57 10.38
CA LEU A 203 -9.66 19.71 10.98
C LEU A 203 -8.25 20.20 10.66
N GLU A 204 -7.99 20.57 9.40
CA GLU A 204 -6.70 21.10 8.93
C GLU A 204 -6.91 22.33 8.05
N PRO A 205 -7.08 23.53 8.63
CA PRO A 205 -7.34 24.77 7.88
C PRO A 205 -6.20 25.18 6.95
N GLU A 206 -4.97 24.76 7.24
CA GLU A 206 -3.77 25.03 6.45
C GLU A 206 -3.56 24.05 5.29
N ASN A 207 -4.37 22.99 5.19
CA ASN A 207 -4.24 21.99 4.13
C ASN A 207 -4.59 22.61 2.76
N ILE A 208 -3.59 22.70 1.89
CA ILE A 208 -3.70 23.37 0.59
C ILE A 208 -4.74 22.68 -0.30
N ASP A 209 -4.74 21.34 -0.36
CA ASP A 209 -5.67 20.59 -1.21
C ASP A 209 -7.12 20.81 -0.77
N THR A 210 -7.35 20.91 0.54
CA THR A 210 -8.66 21.20 1.12
C THR A 210 -9.12 22.62 0.77
N LEU A 211 -8.25 23.62 0.92
CA LEU A 211 -8.52 25.02 0.56
C LEU A 211 -8.87 25.18 -0.92
N GLU A 212 -8.08 24.56 -1.80
CA GLU A 212 -8.32 24.57 -3.24
C GLU A 212 -9.68 23.94 -3.57
N PHE A 213 -9.99 22.80 -2.96
CA PHE A 213 -11.24 22.11 -3.23
C PHE A 213 -12.47 22.87 -2.73
N ILE A 214 -12.42 23.49 -1.55
CA ILE A 214 -13.51 24.36 -1.05
C ILE A 214 -13.80 25.49 -2.05
N ASN A 215 -12.77 26.12 -2.59
CA ASN A 215 -12.94 27.18 -3.58
C ASN A 215 -13.60 26.68 -4.87
N ILE A 216 -13.35 25.44 -5.27
CA ILE A 216 -14.00 24.81 -6.43
C ILE A 216 -15.48 24.54 -6.13
N VAL A 217 -15.78 23.94 -4.97
CA VAL A 217 -17.15 23.57 -4.59
C VAL A 217 -18.03 24.81 -4.45
N ASN A 218 -17.52 25.87 -3.82
CA ASN A 218 -18.26 27.12 -3.61
C ASN A 218 -18.55 27.89 -4.90
N LYS A 219 -17.79 27.68 -5.99
CA LYS A 219 -18.02 28.33 -7.29
C LYS A 219 -19.09 27.64 -8.15
N LYS A 220 -19.50 26.42 -7.81
CA LYS A 220 -20.48 25.63 -8.55
C LYS A 220 -21.94 25.83 -8.08
N ILE A 221 -22.12 26.68 -7.07
CA ILE A 221 -23.41 27.11 -6.50
C ILE A 221 -23.71 28.51 -7.02
#